data_AF-A0A8H3BF29-F1
#
_entry.id   AF-A0A8H3BF29-F1
#
_cell.length_a   1.000
_cell.length_b   1.000
_cell.length_c   1.000
_cell.angle_alpha   90.00
_cell.angle_beta   90.00
_cell.angle_gamma   90.00
#
_symmetry.space_group_name_H-M   'P 1'
#
loop_
_entity.id
_entity.type
_entity.pdbx_description
1 polymer ?
#
loop_
_entity_poly.entity_id
_entity_poly.type
_entity_poly.pdbx_seq_one_letter_code
_entity_poly.pdbx_strand_id
1 'polypeptide(L)'
;MKRWLRVLSCKSREDLEKASRYTQWIRELRCLDQPSSNDLYESQWSQFNQLHTLSLDLHGDIHHNGRRFAYRDVFTSLPPSLRRLQIRNAHGPDVKIIATVKRCCPDLEELRLGRCNMFNRSPACEFWHSFPFEHDSYISNDGTDEYASSLAQELAPLHSLKILEVGIYLIPTSVVLAHRIYHVNKLPAPHVINWQLAIALAKHSPVALASDVIPPGLEPASANELVELLHQANSETNFDQESCQFCRSEFLQASIDAELSATRTLKNLLPSLSEVEWQGWFTPNHLG
;
A
#
# COMPACT_ATOMS: atom_id res chain seq x y z
N MET A 1 0.69 -7.67 42.26
CA MET A 1 0.48 -6.65 41.21
C MET A 1 0.85 -7.29 39.87
N LYS A 2 -0.10 -7.85 39.11
CA LYS A 2 0.19 -8.59 37.87
C LYS A 2 0.40 -7.58 36.74
N ARG A 3 1.63 -7.48 36.22
CA ARG A 3 1.96 -6.61 35.08
C ARG A 3 1.29 -7.14 33.82
N TRP A 4 0.53 -6.26 33.17
CA TRP A 4 -0.23 -6.50 31.96
C TRP A 4 0.72 -6.58 30.76
N LEU A 5 0.57 -7.58 29.90
CA LEU A 5 1.29 -7.63 28.63
C LEU A 5 0.47 -6.79 27.63
N ARG A 6 0.74 -5.48 27.57
CA ARG A 6 -0.08 -4.55 26.78
C ARG A 6 0.09 -4.74 25.28
N VAL A 7 1.30 -5.10 24.84
CA VAL A 7 1.67 -5.22 23.43
C VAL A 7 2.43 -6.52 23.23
N LEU A 8 2.01 -7.31 22.24
CA LEU A 8 2.70 -8.51 21.82
C LEU A 8 2.98 -8.45 20.32
N SER A 9 4.17 -8.88 19.92
CA SER A 9 4.52 -9.03 18.51
C SER A 9 4.80 -10.50 18.21
N CYS A 10 4.09 -11.03 17.22
CA CYS A 10 4.24 -12.38 16.72
C CYS A 10 4.95 -12.32 15.37
N LYS A 11 6.08 -13.03 15.26
CA LYS A 11 6.83 -13.18 14.00
C LYS A 11 6.52 -14.49 13.30
N SER A 12 5.84 -15.39 13.98
CA SER A 12 5.51 -16.71 13.48
C SER A 12 4.14 -17.15 13.95
N ARG A 13 3.61 -18.21 13.33
CA ARG A 13 2.42 -18.90 13.83
C ARG A 13 2.60 -19.44 15.24
N GLU A 14 3.78 -19.98 15.55
CA GLU A 14 4.07 -20.52 16.86
C GLU A 14 3.97 -19.44 17.95
N ASP A 15 4.41 -18.22 17.65
CA ASP A 15 4.24 -17.08 18.56
C ASP A 15 2.76 -16.76 18.78
N LEU A 16 1.94 -16.84 17.74
CA LEU A 16 0.49 -16.61 17.84
C LEU A 16 -0.22 -17.72 18.64
N GLU A 17 0.16 -18.98 18.43
CA GLU A 17 -0.34 -20.11 19.20
C GLU A 17 0.03 -19.96 20.69
N LYS A 18 1.25 -19.52 20.99
CA LYS A 18 1.63 -19.16 22.36
C LYS A 18 0.80 -17.99 22.89
N ALA A 19 0.56 -16.95 22.09
CA ALA A 19 -0.25 -15.78 22.44
C ALA A 19 -1.70 -16.14 22.79
N SER A 20 -2.28 -17.14 22.12
CA SER A 20 -3.65 -17.60 22.35
C SER A 20 -3.91 -18.04 23.81
N ARG A 21 -2.86 -18.43 24.53
CA ARG A 21 -2.94 -18.81 25.96
C ARG A 21 -3.09 -17.61 26.90
N TYR A 22 -2.87 -16.41 26.37
CA TYR A 22 -2.82 -15.14 27.10
C TYR A 22 -3.86 -14.12 26.60
N THR A 23 -4.88 -14.56 25.86
CA THR A 23 -5.88 -13.72 25.17
C THR A 23 -6.53 -12.66 26.03
N GLN A 24 -6.84 -12.97 27.30
CA GLN A 24 -7.45 -12.03 28.24
C GLN A 24 -6.54 -10.85 28.64
N TRP A 25 -5.22 -10.99 28.49
CA TRP A 25 -4.24 -10.00 28.93
C TRP A 25 -3.66 -9.14 27.81
N ILE A 26 -3.79 -9.59 26.57
CA ILE A 26 -3.28 -8.87 25.39
C ILE A 26 -4.24 -7.75 25.02
N ARG A 27 -3.71 -6.54 24.77
CA ARG A 27 -4.47 -5.36 24.31
C ARG A 27 -4.07 -4.93 22.90
N GLU A 28 -2.84 -5.19 22.52
CA GLU A 28 -2.30 -4.94 21.20
C GLU A 28 -1.52 -6.15 20.71
N LEU A 29 -1.80 -6.53 19.47
CA LEU A 29 -1.16 -7.65 18.79
C LEU A 29 -0.65 -7.20 17.43
N ARG A 30 0.63 -7.46 17.16
CA ARG A 30 1.29 -7.16 15.89
C ARG A 30 1.77 -8.45 15.25
N CYS A 31 1.20 -8.85 14.13
CA CYS A 31 1.62 -10.01 13.36
C CYS A 31 2.51 -9.52 12.22
N LEU A 32 3.82 -9.67 12.40
CA LEU A 32 4.84 -9.05 11.54
C LEU A 32 5.10 -9.84 10.26
N ASP A 33 4.85 -11.14 10.28
CA ASP A 33 4.97 -12.02 9.12
C ASP A 33 3.76 -12.96 9.09
N GLN A 34 3.28 -13.27 7.88
CA GLN A 34 2.31 -14.34 7.74
C GLN A 34 2.95 -15.71 8.00
N PRO A 35 2.24 -16.63 8.66
CA PRO A 35 2.58 -18.05 8.65
C PRO A 35 2.83 -18.51 7.21
N SER A 36 3.98 -19.13 6.98
CA SER A 36 4.25 -19.80 5.71
C SER A 36 3.19 -20.87 5.45
N SER A 37 2.46 -20.72 4.35
CA SER A 37 1.56 -21.68 3.69
C SER A 37 0.20 -21.97 4.37
N ASN A 38 -0.86 -21.72 3.60
CA ASN A 38 -2.24 -22.24 3.68
C ASN A 38 -3.08 -22.10 4.96
N ASP A 39 -2.52 -21.73 6.09
CA ASP A 39 -3.28 -21.58 7.33
C ASP A 39 -3.80 -20.16 7.52
N LEU A 40 -5.10 -20.01 7.30
CA LEU A 40 -5.81 -18.75 7.41
C LEU A 40 -6.06 -18.38 8.89
N TYR A 41 -6.16 -17.09 9.17
CA TYR A 41 -6.55 -16.60 10.50
C TYR A 41 -8.08 -16.62 10.72
N GLU A 42 -8.84 -17.28 9.83
CA GLU A 42 -10.29 -17.20 9.64
C GLU A 42 -11.10 -16.82 10.90
N SER A 43 -10.90 -17.54 12.00
CA SER A 43 -11.61 -17.31 13.28
C SER A 43 -10.73 -16.99 14.49
N GLN A 44 -9.41 -17.01 14.34
CA GLN A 44 -8.47 -17.00 15.46
C GLN A 44 -8.41 -15.67 16.21
N TRP A 45 -8.91 -14.58 15.62
CA TRP A 45 -8.91 -13.27 16.28
C TRP A 45 -10.04 -13.11 17.29
N SER A 46 -11.16 -13.82 17.07
CA SER A 46 -12.36 -13.71 17.91
C SER A 46 -12.12 -14.11 19.37
N GLN A 47 -11.13 -14.97 19.66
CA GLN A 47 -10.78 -15.37 21.02
C GLN A 47 -10.10 -14.26 21.84
N PHE A 48 -9.57 -13.22 21.20
CA PHE A 48 -8.92 -12.10 21.88
C PHE A 48 -9.95 -11.04 22.29
N ASN A 49 -10.84 -11.40 23.21
CA ASN A 49 -11.99 -10.57 23.63
C ASN A 49 -11.63 -9.19 24.19
N GLN A 50 -10.37 -8.94 24.49
CA GLN A 50 -9.89 -7.68 25.03
C GLN A 50 -8.87 -6.99 24.11
N LEU A 51 -8.76 -7.41 22.85
CA LEU A 51 -7.83 -6.81 21.90
C LEU A 51 -8.39 -5.48 21.38
N HIS A 52 -7.66 -4.39 21.58
CA HIS A 52 -8.04 -3.06 21.12
C HIS A 52 -7.29 -2.67 19.84
N THR A 53 -6.12 -3.27 19.59
CA THR A 53 -5.26 -2.91 18.45
C THR A 53 -4.71 -4.16 17.79
N LEU A 54 -4.88 -4.26 16.48
CA LEU A 54 -4.41 -5.37 15.68
C LEU A 54 -3.66 -4.82 14.46
N SER A 55 -2.44 -5.29 14.26
CA SER A 55 -1.66 -5.03 13.05
C SER A 55 -1.36 -6.35 12.37
N LEU A 56 -1.72 -6.47 11.09
CA LEU A 56 -1.58 -7.67 10.28
C LEU A 56 -0.79 -7.38 9.01
N ASP A 57 0.22 -8.21 8.73
CA ASP A 57 0.76 -8.35 7.38
C ASP A 57 -0.13 -9.29 6.55
N LEU A 58 -0.64 -8.79 5.43
CA LEU A 58 -1.52 -9.50 4.50
C LEU A 58 -0.86 -9.86 3.16
N HIS A 59 0.47 -9.92 3.07
CA HIS A 59 1.17 -10.23 1.82
C HIS A 59 0.79 -11.56 1.17
N GLY A 60 0.32 -12.56 1.94
CA GLY A 60 -0.20 -13.83 1.41
C GLY A 60 -1.72 -13.89 1.29
N ASP A 61 -2.41 -12.75 1.18
CA ASP A 61 -3.83 -12.67 0.81
C ASP A 61 -4.12 -13.04 -0.65
N ILE A 62 -3.09 -13.47 -1.38
CA ILE A 62 -3.16 -14.02 -2.71
C ILE A 62 -2.64 -15.44 -2.72
N HIS A 63 -3.22 -16.26 -3.59
CA HIS A 63 -2.73 -17.59 -3.88
C HIS A 63 -2.53 -17.80 -5.37
N HIS A 64 -1.34 -18.27 -5.70
CA HIS A 64 -1.00 -18.73 -7.03
C HIS A 64 -1.17 -20.25 -7.10
N ASN A 65 -2.06 -20.72 -7.96
CA ASN A 65 -2.27 -22.16 -8.21
C ASN A 65 -1.43 -22.70 -9.39
N GLY A 66 -0.39 -21.97 -9.79
CA GLY A 66 0.46 -22.27 -10.95
C GLY A 66 -0.14 -21.84 -12.29
N ARG A 67 -1.38 -21.33 -12.34
CA ARG A 67 -2.02 -20.82 -13.56
C ARG A 67 -2.68 -19.46 -13.39
N ARG A 68 -3.22 -19.17 -12.21
CA ARG A 68 -3.93 -17.93 -11.90
C ARG A 68 -3.70 -17.54 -10.44
N PHE A 69 -3.71 -16.23 -10.21
CA PHE A 69 -3.84 -15.67 -8.87
C PHE A 69 -5.30 -15.59 -8.47
N ALA A 70 -5.58 -15.87 -7.20
CA ALA A 70 -6.88 -15.64 -6.58
C ALA A 70 -6.69 -14.96 -5.23
N TYR A 71 -7.50 -13.94 -4.97
CA TYR A 71 -7.57 -13.29 -3.66
C TYR A 71 -8.24 -14.21 -2.65
N ARG A 72 -7.65 -14.30 -1.46
CA ARG A 72 -8.15 -15.06 -0.31
C ARG A 72 -8.57 -14.11 0.79
N ASP A 73 -9.61 -14.50 1.52
CA ASP A 73 -10.05 -13.77 2.70
C ASP A 73 -9.17 -14.22 3.87
N VAL A 74 -8.24 -13.36 4.31
CA VAL A 74 -7.24 -13.76 5.33
C VAL A 74 -7.84 -13.87 6.73
N PHE A 75 -8.93 -13.16 6.99
CA PHE A 75 -9.74 -13.29 8.20
C PHE A 75 -11.21 -13.07 7.87
N THR A 76 -12.09 -13.82 8.54
CA THR A 76 -13.55 -13.69 8.40
C THR A 76 -14.21 -13.18 9.68
N SER A 77 -13.44 -13.04 10.76
CA SER A 77 -13.90 -12.46 12.02
C SER A 77 -12.82 -11.63 12.72
N LEU A 78 -13.27 -10.65 13.51
CA LEU A 78 -12.44 -9.79 14.35
C LEU A 78 -13.10 -9.67 15.74
N PRO A 79 -12.34 -9.40 16.82
CA PRO A 79 -12.91 -9.21 18.13
C PRO A 79 -13.69 -7.89 18.22
N PRO A 80 -14.88 -7.86 18.84
CA PRO A 80 -15.72 -6.66 18.92
C PRO A 80 -15.12 -5.54 19.77
N SER A 81 -14.12 -5.84 20.60
CA SER A 81 -13.35 -4.86 21.38
C SER A 81 -12.30 -4.11 20.55
N LEU A 82 -12.09 -4.48 19.29
CA LEU A 82 -11.11 -3.82 18.44
C LEU A 82 -11.51 -2.36 18.21
N ARG A 83 -10.52 -1.47 18.34
CA ARG A 83 -10.66 -0.03 18.11
C ARG A 83 -9.71 0.47 17.02
N ARG A 84 -8.62 -0.25 16.77
CA ARG A 84 -7.62 0.12 15.77
C ARG A 84 -7.20 -1.09 14.96
N LEU A 85 -7.32 -1.01 13.65
CA LEU A 85 -6.88 -2.05 12.72
C LEU A 85 -5.86 -1.46 11.74
N GLN A 86 -4.70 -2.09 11.65
CA GLN A 86 -3.70 -1.80 10.64
C GLN A 86 -3.47 -3.03 9.77
N ILE A 87 -3.72 -2.88 8.48
CA ILE A 87 -3.36 -3.85 7.45
C ILE A 87 -2.09 -3.38 6.77
N ARG A 88 -1.20 -4.33 6.50
CA ARG A 88 0.10 -4.12 5.87
C ARG A 88 0.24 -5.04 4.67
N ASN A 89 0.95 -4.59 3.65
CA ASN A 89 1.35 -5.39 2.49
C ASN A 89 0.22 -6.18 1.79
N ALA A 90 -1.03 -5.72 1.81
CA ALA A 90 -2.13 -6.44 1.14
C ALA A 90 -2.04 -6.34 -0.39
N HIS A 91 -2.43 -7.40 -1.10
CA HIS A 91 -2.69 -7.35 -2.55
C HIS A 91 -4.19 -7.33 -2.87
N GLY A 92 -5.01 -7.94 -2.02
CA GLY A 92 -6.45 -8.05 -2.17
C GLY A 92 -7.19 -6.71 -2.00
N PRO A 93 -8.43 -6.60 -2.49
CA PRO A 93 -9.17 -5.34 -2.45
C PRO A 93 -9.65 -4.99 -1.03
N ASP A 94 -9.48 -3.73 -0.63
CA ASP A 94 -9.85 -3.21 0.70
C ASP A 94 -11.32 -3.43 1.06
N VAL A 95 -12.21 -3.49 0.07
CA VAL A 95 -13.66 -3.72 0.27
C VAL A 95 -13.94 -4.95 1.13
N LYS A 96 -13.13 -6.00 1.01
CA LYS A 96 -13.30 -7.22 1.81
C LYS A 96 -12.89 -7.05 3.27
N ILE A 97 -11.81 -6.30 3.50
CA ILE A 97 -11.36 -5.92 4.84
C ILE A 97 -12.43 -5.04 5.50
N ILE A 98 -12.87 -3.99 4.79
CA ILE A 98 -13.89 -3.05 5.26
C ILE A 98 -15.21 -3.78 5.55
N ALA A 99 -15.64 -4.71 4.70
CA ALA A 99 -16.84 -5.52 4.93
C ALA A 99 -16.74 -6.33 6.24
N THR A 100 -15.57 -6.89 6.54
CA THR A 100 -15.36 -7.64 7.79
C THR A 100 -15.33 -6.72 9.00
N VAL A 101 -14.67 -5.55 8.90
CA VAL A 101 -14.65 -4.53 9.95
C VAL A 101 -16.07 -4.05 10.28
N LYS A 102 -16.87 -3.70 9.27
CA LYS A 102 -18.28 -3.29 9.45
C LYS A 102 -19.08 -4.31 10.25
N ARG A 103 -18.90 -5.59 9.95
CA ARG A 103 -19.64 -6.68 10.59
C ARG A 103 -19.18 -6.92 12.03
N CYS A 104 -17.88 -6.87 12.29
CA CYS A 104 -17.31 -7.35 13.55
C CYS A 104 -16.95 -6.24 14.55
N CYS A 105 -16.65 -5.03 14.05
CA CYS A 105 -16.07 -3.94 14.83
C CYS A 105 -16.75 -2.59 14.47
N PRO A 106 -18.07 -2.43 14.71
CA PRO A 106 -18.79 -1.20 14.35
C PRO A 106 -18.26 0.06 15.06
N ASP A 107 -17.61 -0.12 16.21
CA ASP A 107 -17.00 0.95 17.01
C ASP A 107 -15.52 1.20 16.68
N LEU A 108 -15.02 0.74 15.52
CA LEU A 108 -13.63 0.97 15.13
C LEU A 108 -13.35 2.48 15.04
N GLU A 109 -12.26 2.94 15.65
CA GLU A 109 -11.85 4.35 15.69
C GLU A 109 -10.74 4.68 14.69
N GLU A 110 -9.91 3.70 14.33
CA GLU A 110 -8.77 3.87 13.43
C GLU A 110 -8.65 2.69 12.46
N LEU A 111 -8.55 3.00 11.17
CA LEU A 111 -8.33 2.04 10.10
C LEU A 111 -7.16 2.48 9.22
N ARG A 112 -6.13 1.63 9.13
CA ARG A 112 -4.99 1.83 8.24
C ARG A 112 -4.93 0.69 7.23
N LEU A 113 -4.92 1.01 5.93
CA LEU A 113 -4.99 0.04 4.83
C LEU A 113 -3.73 0.11 3.96
N GLY A 114 -2.71 -0.63 4.34
CA GLY A 114 -1.44 -0.73 3.62
C GLY A 114 -1.47 -1.73 2.47
N ARG A 115 -0.75 -1.41 1.40
CA ARG A 115 -0.68 -2.20 0.18
C ARG A 115 0.75 -2.67 -0.06
N CYS A 116 0.93 -3.90 -0.54
CA CYS A 116 2.22 -4.31 -1.08
C CYS A 116 2.45 -3.50 -2.36
N ASN A 117 3.59 -2.83 -2.51
CA ASN A 117 3.91 -2.00 -3.68
C ASN A 117 5.44 -1.86 -3.86
N MET A 118 5.84 -1.08 -4.86
CA MET A 118 7.24 -0.81 -5.18
C MET A 118 8.08 -0.17 -4.07
N PHE A 119 7.46 0.57 -3.15
CA PHE A 119 8.17 1.36 -2.13
C PHE A 119 8.46 0.56 -0.86
N ASN A 120 7.69 -0.50 -0.60
CA ASN A 120 7.83 -1.34 0.58
C ASN A 120 8.26 -2.78 0.29
N ARG A 121 8.39 -3.16 -0.99
CA ARG A 121 8.77 -4.52 -1.40
C ARG A 121 9.89 -4.51 -2.42
N SER A 122 11.11 -4.80 -1.96
CA SER A 122 12.27 -5.02 -2.84
C SER A 122 13.02 -6.28 -2.38
N PRO A 123 13.26 -7.27 -3.26
CA PRO A 123 12.83 -7.34 -4.67
C PRO A 123 11.31 -7.51 -4.80
N ALA A 124 10.79 -7.34 -6.04
CA ALA A 124 9.39 -7.59 -6.36
C ALA A 124 8.94 -8.99 -5.90
N CYS A 125 7.69 -9.10 -5.43
CA CYS A 125 7.09 -10.41 -5.18
C CYS A 125 6.51 -11.01 -6.47
N GLU A 126 6.18 -12.31 -6.45
CA GLU A 126 5.69 -13.07 -7.61
C GLU A 126 4.42 -12.45 -8.24
N PHE A 127 3.60 -11.78 -7.42
CA PHE A 127 2.42 -11.05 -7.89
C PHE A 127 2.79 -9.99 -8.93
N TRP A 128 3.80 -9.16 -8.63
CA TRP A 128 4.17 -8.04 -9.50
C TRP A 128 4.78 -8.50 -10.82
N HIS A 129 5.50 -9.62 -10.82
CA HIS A 129 5.94 -10.25 -12.08
C HIS A 129 4.78 -10.77 -12.94
N SER A 130 3.68 -11.17 -12.30
CA SER A 130 2.50 -11.71 -12.99
C SER A 130 1.53 -10.62 -13.44
N PHE A 131 1.58 -9.46 -12.79
CA PHE A 131 0.74 -8.29 -13.06
C PHE A 131 1.58 -7.00 -13.16
N PRO A 132 2.48 -6.91 -14.16
CA PRO A 132 3.46 -5.83 -14.27
C PRO A 132 2.85 -4.43 -14.52
N PHE A 133 1.56 -4.36 -14.85
CA PHE A 133 0.85 -3.12 -15.18
C PHE A 133 -0.21 -2.72 -14.14
N GLU A 134 -0.36 -3.48 -13.04
CA GLU A 134 -1.35 -3.20 -12.00
C GLU A 134 -0.87 -2.15 -10.96
N HIS A 135 0.32 -1.56 -11.15
CA HIS A 135 0.81 -0.51 -10.26
C HIS A 135 -0.07 0.75 -10.29
N ASP A 136 -0.68 1.03 -11.44
CA ASP A 136 -1.58 2.16 -11.68
C ASP A 136 -2.84 2.09 -10.81
N SER A 137 -3.22 0.88 -10.35
CA SER A 137 -4.35 0.67 -9.44
C SER A 137 -4.12 1.28 -8.04
N TYR A 138 -2.89 1.63 -7.68
CA TYR A 138 -2.52 2.17 -6.37
C TYR A 138 -1.80 3.52 -6.42
N ILE A 139 -1.43 3.97 -7.62
CA ILE A 139 -0.75 5.22 -7.88
C ILE A 139 -1.53 5.88 -9.00
N SER A 140 -2.38 6.85 -8.69
CA SER A 140 -3.10 7.61 -9.70
C SER A 140 -3.71 8.84 -9.07
N ASN A 141 -3.71 9.95 -9.80
CA ASN A 141 -4.48 11.14 -9.46
C ASN A 141 -5.78 11.26 -10.28
N ASP A 142 -6.03 10.36 -11.23
CA ASP A 142 -7.27 10.31 -12.01
C ASP A 142 -8.40 9.69 -11.18
N GLY A 143 -9.58 10.31 -11.18
CA GLY A 143 -10.76 9.79 -10.47
C GLY A 143 -10.65 9.86 -8.94
N THR A 144 -9.79 10.74 -8.43
CA THR A 144 -9.49 10.86 -6.99
C THR A 144 -10.74 11.11 -6.14
N ASP A 145 -11.63 12.02 -6.57
CA ASP A 145 -12.85 12.36 -5.83
C ASP A 145 -13.91 11.25 -5.92
N GLU A 146 -14.00 10.57 -7.05
CA GLU A 146 -14.88 9.40 -7.24
C GLU A 146 -14.43 8.24 -6.35
N TYR A 147 -13.12 7.99 -6.28
CA TYR A 147 -12.54 7.00 -5.37
C TYR A 147 -12.85 7.36 -3.92
N ALA A 148 -12.59 8.61 -3.51
CA ALA A 148 -12.91 9.10 -2.16
C ALA A 148 -14.40 8.96 -1.83
N SER A 149 -15.28 9.25 -2.78
CA SER A 149 -16.73 9.10 -2.61
C SER A 149 -17.15 7.64 -2.46
N SER A 150 -16.58 6.74 -3.26
CA SER A 150 -16.85 5.30 -3.15
C SER A 150 -16.34 4.73 -1.82
N LEU A 151 -15.14 5.11 -1.41
CA LEU A 151 -14.58 4.72 -0.11
C LEU A 151 -15.43 5.24 1.05
N ALA A 152 -15.93 6.49 0.96
CA ALA A 152 -16.82 7.04 1.97
C ALA A 152 -18.10 6.22 2.14
N GLN A 153 -18.72 5.81 1.02
CA GLN A 153 -19.92 4.96 1.05
C GLN A 153 -19.64 3.62 1.72
N GLU A 154 -18.48 3.01 1.43
CA GLU A 154 -18.09 1.74 2.05
C GLU A 154 -17.85 1.86 3.55
N LEU A 155 -17.33 3.00 4.02
CA LEU A 155 -17.00 3.27 5.42
C LEU A 155 -18.17 3.88 6.22
N ALA A 156 -19.24 4.36 5.57
CA ALA A 156 -20.37 5.05 6.21
C ALA A 156 -20.98 4.36 7.45
N PRO A 157 -21.04 3.01 7.53
CA PRO A 157 -21.52 2.33 8.74
C PRO A 157 -20.60 2.43 9.97
N LEU A 158 -19.34 2.86 9.81
CA LEU A 158 -18.35 2.97 10.88
C LEU A 158 -18.42 4.36 11.53
N HIS A 159 -19.50 4.63 12.28
CA HIS A 159 -19.77 5.95 12.85
C HIS A 159 -18.73 6.45 13.87
N SER A 160 -17.94 5.54 14.43
CA SER A 160 -16.87 5.86 15.39
C SER A 160 -15.51 6.09 14.72
N LEU A 161 -15.40 5.90 13.41
CA LEU A 161 -14.13 6.02 12.68
C LEU A 161 -13.68 7.48 12.65
N LYS A 162 -12.50 7.74 13.20
CA LYS A 162 -11.89 9.07 13.35
C LYS A 162 -10.62 9.23 12.52
N ILE A 163 -9.85 8.15 12.37
CA ILE A 163 -8.56 8.15 11.69
C ILE A 163 -8.61 7.13 10.55
N LEU A 164 -8.33 7.59 9.35
CA LEU A 164 -8.21 6.75 8.16
C LEU A 164 -6.85 6.99 7.51
N GLU A 165 -6.07 5.94 7.34
CA GLU A 165 -4.84 5.97 6.53
C GLU A 165 -4.99 5.00 5.37
N VAL A 166 -4.78 5.47 4.13
CA VAL A 166 -4.97 4.66 2.92
C VAL A 166 -3.68 4.57 2.14
N GLY A 167 -3.27 3.34 1.83
CA GLY A 167 -2.08 2.93 1.08
C GLY A 167 -2.06 3.30 -0.40
N ILE A 168 -2.63 4.44 -0.78
CA ILE A 168 -2.79 4.89 -2.18
C ILE A 168 -2.08 6.23 -2.38
N TYR A 169 -1.43 6.35 -3.54
CA TYR A 169 -0.66 7.51 -3.96
C TYR A 169 -1.45 8.34 -4.96
N LEU A 170 -1.87 9.53 -4.55
CA LEU A 170 -2.66 10.44 -5.36
C LEU A 170 -1.78 11.29 -6.29
N ILE A 171 -1.02 10.61 -7.15
CA ILE A 171 -0.03 11.20 -8.06
C ILE A 171 -0.05 10.44 -9.40
N PRO A 172 0.29 11.07 -10.54
CA PRO A 172 0.39 10.35 -11.81
C PRO A 172 1.38 9.18 -11.73
N THR A 173 1.04 8.05 -12.34
CA THR A 173 1.89 6.85 -12.43
C THR A 173 3.24 7.13 -13.09
N SER A 174 3.25 8.10 -14.02
CA SER A 174 4.44 8.57 -14.71
C SER A 174 5.51 9.13 -13.78
N VAL A 175 5.19 9.57 -12.56
CA VAL A 175 6.17 10.12 -11.61
C VAL A 175 7.32 9.15 -11.34
N VAL A 176 7.00 7.86 -11.21
CA VAL A 176 7.99 6.84 -10.88
C VAL A 176 8.96 6.65 -12.04
N LEU A 177 8.42 6.54 -13.26
CA LEU A 177 9.22 6.40 -14.48
C LEU A 177 10.03 7.66 -14.75
N ALA A 178 9.42 8.85 -14.62
CA ALA A 178 10.10 10.14 -14.74
C ALA A 178 11.30 10.21 -13.80
N HIS A 179 11.08 9.85 -12.53
CA HIS A 179 12.12 9.86 -11.52
C HIS A 179 13.25 8.87 -11.85
N ARG A 180 12.91 7.59 -11.96
CA ARG A 180 13.88 6.48 -12.04
C ARG A 180 14.59 6.37 -13.39
N ILE A 181 14.07 7.02 -14.43
CA ILE A 181 14.68 7.00 -15.77
C ILE A 181 15.35 8.34 -16.08
N TYR A 182 14.65 9.46 -15.92
CA TYR A 182 15.13 10.76 -16.40
C TYR A 182 15.80 11.56 -15.28
N HIS A 183 15.13 11.72 -14.14
CA HIS A 183 15.59 12.65 -13.11
C HIS A 183 16.87 12.15 -12.42
N VAL A 184 17.03 10.83 -12.25
CA VAL A 184 18.31 10.23 -11.79
C VAL A 184 19.48 10.54 -12.73
N ASN A 185 19.19 10.77 -14.02
CA ASN A 185 20.16 11.18 -15.04
C ASN A 185 20.24 12.70 -15.21
N LYS A 186 19.60 13.48 -14.32
CA LYS A 186 19.53 14.96 -14.38
C LYS A 186 18.90 15.50 -15.67
N LEU A 187 17.99 14.73 -16.26
CA LEU A 187 17.22 15.12 -17.44
C LEU A 187 15.78 15.42 -17.04
N PRO A 188 15.09 16.37 -17.70
CA PRO A 188 13.65 16.50 -17.57
C PRO A 188 12.96 15.29 -18.20
N ALA A 189 11.84 14.85 -17.62
CA ALA A 189 11.02 13.81 -18.24
C ALA A 189 10.15 14.40 -19.38
N PRO A 190 9.92 13.63 -20.46
CA PRO A 190 8.93 14.02 -21.47
C PRO A 190 7.51 13.87 -20.91
N HIS A 191 6.56 14.65 -21.45
CA HIS A 191 5.14 14.58 -21.04
C HIS A 191 4.52 13.19 -21.18
N VAL A 192 4.95 12.42 -22.18
CA VAL A 192 4.51 11.04 -22.39
C VAL A 192 5.75 10.16 -22.41
N ILE A 193 5.83 9.23 -21.45
CA ILE A 193 6.95 8.30 -21.34
C ILE A 193 6.57 6.98 -22.01
N ASN A 194 7.20 6.67 -23.15
CA ASN A 194 7.20 5.32 -23.68
C ASN A 194 8.17 4.47 -22.85
N TRP A 195 7.65 3.75 -21.86
CA TRP A 195 8.46 3.00 -20.91
C TRP A 195 9.36 1.96 -21.59
N GLN A 196 8.91 1.29 -22.64
CA GLN A 196 9.70 0.25 -23.31
C GLN A 196 10.97 0.82 -23.91
N LEU A 197 10.84 1.94 -24.62
CA LEU A 197 11.97 2.65 -25.21
C LEU A 197 12.83 3.31 -24.14
N ALA A 198 12.20 3.98 -23.17
CA ALA A 198 12.90 4.73 -22.13
C ALA A 198 13.76 3.82 -21.25
N ILE A 199 13.26 2.64 -20.87
CA ILE A 199 14.02 1.63 -20.12
C ILE A 199 15.19 1.09 -20.95
N ALA A 200 14.92 0.73 -22.22
CA ALA A 200 15.96 0.23 -23.12
C ALA A 200 17.10 1.26 -23.31
N LEU A 201 16.75 2.53 -23.52
CA LEU A 201 17.72 3.63 -23.60
C LEU A 201 18.48 3.80 -22.30
N ALA A 202 17.80 3.86 -21.15
CA ALA A 202 18.47 4.01 -19.86
C ALA A 202 19.45 2.87 -19.53
N LYS A 203 19.18 1.66 -20.02
CA LYS A 203 20.04 0.49 -19.80
C LYS A 203 21.22 0.40 -20.77
N HIS A 204 21.00 0.71 -22.05
CA HIS A 204 21.98 0.44 -23.12
C HIS A 204 22.64 1.70 -23.69
N SER A 205 22.00 2.85 -23.60
CA SER A 205 22.54 4.12 -24.11
C SER A 205 21.95 5.33 -23.35
N PRO A 206 22.34 5.56 -22.08
CA PRO A 206 21.76 6.63 -21.26
C PRO A 206 21.88 8.02 -21.89
N VAL A 207 22.96 8.26 -22.65
CA VAL A 207 23.20 9.53 -23.36
C VAL A 207 22.11 9.79 -24.41
N ALA A 208 21.51 8.75 -24.98
CA ALA A 208 20.45 8.86 -25.97
C ALA A 208 19.07 9.18 -25.35
N LEU A 209 18.91 9.18 -24.02
CA LEU A 209 17.66 9.62 -23.36
C LEU A 209 17.33 11.09 -23.65
N ALA A 210 18.35 11.92 -23.89
CA ALA A 210 18.21 13.34 -24.24
C ALA A 210 18.22 13.60 -25.75
N SER A 211 18.21 12.56 -26.57
CA SER A 211 18.37 12.63 -28.02
C SER A 211 17.10 12.15 -28.72
N ASP A 212 16.73 12.81 -29.82
CA ASP A 212 15.66 12.35 -30.70
C ASP A 212 16.09 11.15 -31.57
N VAL A 213 17.38 10.80 -31.56
CA VAL A 213 17.94 9.70 -32.35
C VAL A 213 17.97 8.42 -31.54
N ILE A 214 17.14 7.46 -31.95
CA ILE A 214 17.12 6.10 -31.38
C ILE A 214 18.30 5.29 -31.95
N PRO A 215 19.14 4.66 -31.09
CA PRO A 215 20.22 3.80 -31.55
C PRO A 215 19.71 2.63 -32.42
N PRO A 216 20.39 2.30 -33.53
CA PRO A 216 19.97 1.20 -34.39
C PRO A 216 20.08 -0.15 -33.64
N GLY A 217 19.07 -1.01 -33.79
CA GLY A 217 19.05 -2.34 -33.17
C GLY A 217 18.72 -2.35 -31.68
N LEU A 218 18.18 -1.25 -31.13
CA LEU A 218 17.70 -1.22 -29.74
C LEU A 218 16.39 -1.99 -29.62
N GLU A 219 16.42 -3.09 -28.87
CA GLU A 219 15.22 -3.88 -28.57
C GLU A 219 14.36 -3.19 -27.49
N PRO A 220 13.02 -3.24 -27.59
CA PRO A 220 12.13 -2.72 -26.55
C PRO A 220 12.30 -3.47 -25.22
N ALA A 221 12.24 -2.75 -24.10
CA ALA A 221 12.26 -3.39 -22.80
C ALA A 221 11.04 -4.31 -22.57
N SER A 222 11.29 -5.40 -21.85
CA SER A 222 10.30 -6.38 -21.45
C SER A 222 9.52 -5.94 -20.20
N ALA A 223 8.38 -6.57 -19.95
CA ALA A 223 7.60 -6.31 -18.74
C ALA A 223 8.35 -6.71 -17.45
N ASN A 224 9.24 -7.71 -17.51
CA ASN A 224 10.09 -8.06 -16.38
C ASN A 224 11.09 -6.94 -16.06
N GLU A 225 11.67 -6.31 -17.08
CA GLU A 225 12.56 -5.15 -16.88
C GLU A 225 11.82 -3.94 -16.32
N LEU A 226 10.53 -3.77 -16.66
CA LEU A 226 9.67 -2.77 -16.01
C LEU A 226 9.51 -3.08 -14.51
N VAL A 227 9.14 -4.30 -14.14
CA VAL A 227 8.99 -4.69 -12.73
C VAL A 227 10.29 -4.56 -11.96
N GLU A 228 11.41 -4.98 -12.56
CA GLU A 228 12.74 -4.81 -11.97
C GLU A 228 13.07 -3.34 -11.74
N LEU A 229 12.82 -2.45 -12.71
CA LEU A 229 12.98 -1.01 -12.56
C LEU A 229 12.09 -0.46 -11.44
N LEU A 230 10.83 -0.89 -11.38
CA LEU A 230 9.86 -0.44 -10.39
C LEU A 230 10.12 -1.02 -9.00
N HIS A 231 10.87 -2.09 -8.81
CA HIS A 231 11.16 -2.65 -7.49
C HIS A 231 12.66 -2.58 -7.12
N GLN A 232 13.40 -1.60 -7.63
CA GLN A 232 14.80 -1.38 -7.27
C GLN A 232 14.96 -0.87 -5.84
N ALA A 233 15.79 -1.58 -5.05
CA ALA A 233 16.17 -1.15 -3.71
C ALA A 233 16.81 0.25 -3.72
N ASN A 234 16.42 1.10 -2.76
CA ASN A 234 17.06 2.39 -2.45
C ASN A 234 17.00 3.45 -3.58
N SER A 235 16.10 3.33 -4.55
CA SER A 235 15.94 4.37 -5.58
C SER A 235 15.45 5.70 -4.99
N GLU A 236 14.66 5.65 -3.91
CA GLU A 236 14.19 6.82 -3.18
C GLU A 236 14.64 6.75 -1.71
N THR A 237 15.89 7.11 -1.44
CA THR A 237 16.44 7.00 -0.08
C THR A 237 15.87 8.02 0.92
N ASN A 238 15.26 9.11 0.44
CA ASN A 238 14.52 10.06 1.27
C ASN A 238 13.42 10.76 0.45
N PHE A 239 12.17 10.53 0.82
CA PHE A 239 10.99 11.24 0.29
C PHE A 239 10.77 12.62 0.96
N ASP A 240 11.83 13.19 1.56
CA ASP A 240 11.77 14.42 2.36
C ASP A 240 11.98 15.69 1.52
N GLN A 241 12.25 16.82 2.16
CA GLN A 241 12.47 18.12 1.48
C GLN A 241 13.69 18.14 0.56
N GLU A 242 14.63 17.19 0.70
CA GLU A 242 15.80 17.01 -0.18
C GLU A 242 15.48 16.10 -1.39
N SER A 243 14.21 15.68 -1.56
CA SER A 243 13.76 14.91 -2.72
C SER A 243 14.01 15.64 -4.05
N CYS A 244 14.05 14.84 -5.12
CA CYS A 244 14.33 15.28 -6.49
C CYS A 244 13.60 16.57 -6.89
N GLN A 245 14.39 17.62 -7.21
CA GLN A 245 13.86 18.93 -7.58
C GLN A 245 12.89 18.87 -8.77
N PHE A 246 13.19 18.06 -9.80
CA PHE A 246 12.29 17.87 -10.94
C PHE A 246 10.93 17.32 -10.50
N CYS A 247 10.92 16.25 -9.69
CA CYS A 247 9.68 15.68 -9.17
C CYS A 247 8.88 16.71 -8.37
N ARG A 248 9.55 17.48 -7.50
CA ARG A 248 8.88 18.50 -6.70
C ARG A 248 8.29 19.61 -7.58
N SER A 249 9.05 20.10 -8.55
CA SER A 249 8.58 21.16 -9.44
C SER A 249 7.41 20.73 -10.32
N GLU A 250 7.39 19.45 -10.73
CA GLU A 250 6.42 18.96 -11.70
C GLU A 250 5.16 18.40 -11.03
N PHE A 251 5.28 17.68 -9.90
CA PHE A 251 4.18 16.88 -9.37
C PHE A 251 3.69 17.28 -7.97
N LEU A 252 4.47 18.03 -7.17
CA LEU A 252 4.15 18.27 -5.76
C LEU A 252 2.80 18.96 -5.57
N GLN A 253 2.55 20.05 -6.28
CA GLN A 253 1.32 20.81 -6.11
C GLN A 253 0.10 19.98 -6.53
N ALA A 254 0.19 19.27 -7.65
CA ALA A 254 -0.90 18.40 -8.12
C ALA A 254 -1.22 17.26 -7.12
N SER A 255 -0.19 16.67 -6.49
CA SER A 255 -0.36 15.67 -5.44
C SER A 255 -1.07 16.25 -4.22
N ILE A 256 -0.63 17.42 -3.75
CA ILE A 256 -1.26 18.12 -2.61
C ILE A 256 -2.72 18.45 -2.92
N ASP A 257 -3.00 18.97 -4.12
CA ASP A 257 -4.37 19.35 -4.52
C ASP A 257 -5.29 18.12 -4.59
N ALA A 258 -4.78 17.00 -5.13
CA ALA A 258 -5.50 15.73 -5.18
C ALA A 258 -5.80 15.19 -3.77
N GLU A 259 -4.81 15.12 -2.89
CA GLU A 259 -4.97 14.69 -1.49
C GLU A 259 -5.96 15.58 -0.72
N LEU A 260 -5.88 16.89 -0.90
CA LEU A 260 -6.81 17.84 -0.28
C LEU A 260 -8.22 17.67 -0.81
N SER A 261 -8.40 17.47 -2.12
CA SER A 261 -9.72 17.25 -2.72
C SER A 261 -10.34 15.95 -2.20
N ALA A 262 -9.60 14.84 -2.26
CA ALA A 262 -10.01 13.54 -1.75
C ALA A 262 -10.40 13.60 -0.26
N THR A 263 -9.57 14.27 0.53
CA THR A 263 -9.79 14.45 1.98
C THR A 263 -11.06 15.26 2.26
N ARG A 264 -11.29 16.34 1.52
CA ARG A 264 -12.53 17.13 1.65
C ARG A 264 -13.74 16.30 1.29
N THR A 265 -13.68 15.55 0.19
CA THR A 265 -14.74 14.65 -0.26
C THR A 265 -15.07 13.60 0.83
N LEU A 266 -14.05 12.93 1.38
CA LEU A 266 -14.23 11.99 2.50
C LEU A 266 -14.85 12.65 3.73
N LYS A 267 -14.30 13.78 4.21
CA LYS A 267 -14.78 14.46 5.42
C LYS A 267 -16.19 15.03 5.28
N ASN A 268 -16.57 15.45 4.07
CA ASN A 268 -17.93 15.90 3.79
C ASN A 268 -18.96 14.75 3.91
N LEU A 269 -18.57 13.54 3.50
CA LEU A 269 -19.43 12.35 3.53
C LEU A 269 -19.34 11.59 4.86
N LEU A 270 -18.22 11.70 5.58
CA LEU A 270 -17.93 11.07 6.86
C LEU A 270 -17.45 12.10 7.88
N PRO A 271 -18.36 12.89 8.49
CA PRO A 271 -17.99 13.95 9.43
C PRO A 271 -17.31 13.46 10.72
N SER A 272 -17.36 12.16 11.01
CA SER A 272 -16.66 11.56 12.16
C SER A 272 -15.14 11.53 11.97
N LEU A 273 -14.64 11.60 10.73
CA LEU A 273 -13.21 11.59 10.43
C LEU A 273 -12.55 12.91 10.87
N SER A 274 -11.70 12.83 11.89
CA SER A 274 -10.80 13.92 12.28
C SER A 274 -9.55 13.96 11.43
N GLU A 275 -9.05 12.79 11.01
CA GLU A 275 -7.76 12.62 10.36
C GLU A 275 -7.88 11.68 9.16
N VAL A 276 -7.32 12.11 8.04
CA VAL A 276 -7.22 11.33 6.80
C VAL A 276 -5.79 11.49 6.30
N GLU A 277 -5.12 10.36 6.13
CA GLU A 277 -3.75 10.30 5.62
C GLU A 277 -3.71 9.45 4.35
N TRP A 278 -3.11 10.01 3.32
CA TRP A 278 -2.81 9.33 2.06
C TRP A 278 -1.31 9.01 2.04
N GLN A 279 -0.91 7.97 1.30
CA GLN A 279 0.51 7.78 1.04
C GLN A 279 0.94 8.76 -0.03
N GLY A 280 1.94 9.59 0.27
CA GLY A 280 2.46 10.55 -0.69
C GLY A 280 3.76 10.07 -1.30
N TRP A 281 3.98 10.37 -2.58
CA TRP A 281 5.33 10.31 -3.16
C TRP A 281 6.31 11.23 -2.44
N PHE A 282 5.83 12.22 -1.69
CA PHE A 282 6.66 13.17 -0.93
C PHE A 282 6.50 13.02 0.59
N THR A 283 6.01 11.87 1.07
CA THR A 283 5.87 11.58 2.50
C THR A 283 6.95 10.59 2.95
N PRO A 284 7.57 10.78 4.13
CA PRO A 284 8.70 9.98 4.57
C PRO A 284 8.36 8.52 4.92
N ASN A 285 7.08 8.23 5.19
CA ASN A 285 6.62 6.90 5.56
C ASN A 285 5.70 6.37 4.48
N HIS A 286 5.93 5.12 4.08
CA HIS A 286 5.02 4.36 3.24
C HIS A 286 4.38 3.26 4.06
N LEU A 287 3.04 3.24 4.09
CA LEU A 287 2.26 2.17 4.71
C LEU A 287 2.39 0.90 3.86
N GLY A 288 3.49 0.19 4.11
CA GLY A 288 3.75 -1.18 3.71
C GLY A 288 3.54 -2.10 4.86
#